data_AF-S4XFH2-F1
#
_entry.id   AF-S4XFH2-F1
#
_cell.length_a   1.000
_cell.length_b   1.000
_cell.length_c   1.000
_cell.angle_alpha   90.00
_cell.angle_beta   90.00
_cell.angle_gamma   90.00
#
_symmetry.space_group_name_H-M   'P 1'
#
loop_
_entity.id
_entity.type
_entity.pdbx_description
1 polymer ?
#
loop_
_entity_poly.entity_id
_entity_poly.type
_entity_poly.pdbx_seq_one_letter_code
_entity_poly.pdbx_strand_id
1 'polypeptide(L)'
;MARVSIGENSAYPGLPMPEAHTLADGPATVNDLLLYWIQHGRIGVRPAIERIEGKTVTFTDGTSKEYDSIIWATGFRTSLPFLDSGLLRQEDGAPVRYAGGILPEDVE
;
A
#
# COMPACT_ATOMS: atom_id res chain seq x y z
N MET A 1 -9.32 0.76 20.43
CA MET A 1 -8.66 1.99 20.90
C MET A 1 -8.48 3.00 19.77
N ALA A 2 -7.84 2.62 18.64
CA ALA A 2 -7.67 3.52 17.48
C ALA A 2 -8.98 4.17 16.99
N ARG A 3 -10.05 3.40 16.76
CA ARG A 3 -11.38 3.95 16.38
C ARG A 3 -11.95 4.96 17.38
N VAL A 4 -11.67 4.82 18.67
CA VAL A 4 -12.17 5.73 19.70
C VAL A 4 -11.38 7.05 19.72
N SER A 5 -10.06 6.97 19.52
CA SER A 5 -9.17 8.14 19.57
C SER A 5 -9.08 8.91 18.25
N ILE A 6 -9.17 8.21 17.11
CA ILE A 6 -8.89 8.74 15.78
C ILE A 6 -10.17 8.75 14.90
N GLY A 7 -11.14 7.90 15.19
CA GLY A 7 -12.35 7.76 14.38
C GLY A 7 -12.21 6.73 13.26
N GLU A 8 -13.12 6.79 12.29
CA GLU A 8 -13.14 5.92 11.10
C GLU A 8 -12.64 6.67 9.86
N ASN A 9 -12.27 5.94 8.81
CA ASN A 9 -11.78 6.55 7.57
C ASN A 9 -12.79 7.52 6.93
N SER A 10 -14.10 7.27 7.08
CA SER A 10 -15.17 8.16 6.57
C SER A 10 -15.16 9.55 7.19
N ALA A 11 -14.53 9.72 8.35
CA ALA A 11 -14.37 11.03 8.98
C ALA A 11 -13.35 11.92 8.24
N TYR A 12 -12.55 11.35 7.34
CA TYR A 12 -11.47 12.03 6.63
C TYR A 12 -11.79 12.17 5.13
N PRO A 13 -11.73 13.40 4.57
CA PRO A 13 -12.10 13.64 3.17
C PRO A 13 -11.36 12.75 2.15
N GLY A 14 -12.13 11.98 1.39
CA GLY A 14 -11.63 11.14 0.28
C GLY A 14 -10.94 9.85 0.71
N LEU A 15 -10.81 9.57 2.01
CA LEU A 15 -10.19 8.33 2.48
C LEU A 15 -11.16 7.14 2.29
N PRO A 16 -10.77 6.06 1.59
CA PRO A 16 -11.65 4.92 1.37
C PRO A 16 -11.85 4.11 2.65
N MET A 17 -12.94 3.35 2.71
CA MET A 17 -13.10 2.33 3.74
C MET A 17 -12.13 1.18 3.50
N PRO A 18 -11.37 0.74 4.52
CA PRO A 18 -10.48 -0.40 4.37
C PRO A 18 -11.30 -1.68 4.23
N GLU A 19 -10.89 -2.55 3.31
CA GLU A 19 -11.47 -3.90 3.17
C GLU A 19 -11.06 -4.81 4.33
N ALA A 20 -9.83 -4.64 4.85
CA ALA A 20 -9.32 -5.35 6.01
C ALA A 20 -9.82 -4.71 7.33
N HIS A 21 -10.28 -5.54 8.26
CA HIS A 21 -10.81 -5.09 9.56
C HIS A 21 -9.87 -5.37 10.74
N THR A 22 -8.88 -6.24 10.56
CA THR A 22 -7.86 -6.54 11.57
C THR A 22 -6.45 -6.39 11.00
N LEU A 23 -5.44 -6.32 11.88
CA LEU A 23 -4.03 -6.26 11.49
C LEU A 23 -3.53 -7.57 10.86
N ALA A 24 -4.26 -8.67 11.05
CA ALA A 24 -3.95 -9.96 10.43
C ALA A 24 -4.46 -10.03 8.98
N ASP A 25 -5.54 -9.30 8.67
CA ASP A 25 -6.21 -9.35 7.36
C ASP A 25 -5.58 -8.38 6.34
N GLY A 26 -4.74 -7.45 6.78
CA GLY A 26 -4.09 -6.51 5.89
C GLY A 26 -3.12 -5.55 6.60
N PRO A 27 -2.24 -4.89 5.82
CA PRO A 27 -1.28 -3.95 6.37
C PRO A 27 -1.98 -2.69 6.89
N ALA A 28 -1.52 -2.19 8.04
CA ALA A 28 -1.95 -0.90 8.58
C ALA A 28 -0.91 0.18 8.29
N THR A 29 -1.36 1.34 7.84
CA THR A 29 -0.51 2.54 7.78
C THR A 29 -0.38 3.13 9.17
N VAL A 30 0.86 3.24 9.68
CA VAL A 30 1.16 3.86 10.97
C VAL A 30 1.78 5.23 10.72
N ASN A 31 1.01 6.30 10.95
CA ASN A 31 1.47 7.67 10.77
C ASN A 31 0.62 8.67 11.58
N ASP A 32 1.25 9.49 12.41
CA ASP A 32 0.54 10.44 13.28
C ASP A 32 0.10 11.72 12.55
N LEU A 33 0.71 12.05 11.40
CA LEU A 33 0.50 13.33 10.71
C LEU A 33 -0.39 13.22 9.47
N LEU A 34 -0.56 12.03 8.89
CA LEU A 34 -1.31 11.82 7.65
C LEU A 34 -2.75 12.31 7.79
N LEU A 35 -3.45 11.81 8.80
CA LEU A 35 -4.85 12.14 9.05
C LEU A 35 -5.02 13.62 9.42
N TYR A 36 -4.10 14.18 10.19
CA TYR A 36 -4.05 15.61 10.49
C TYR A 36 -3.97 16.45 9.20
N TRP A 37 -3.05 16.12 8.28
CA TRP A 37 -2.89 16.88 7.05
C TRP A 37 -3.99 16.67 6.01
N ILE A 38 -4.65 15.51 6.01
CA ILE A 38 -5.88 15.29 5.23
C ILE A 38 -6.99 16.22 5.73
N GLN A 39 -7.20 16.28 7.05
CA GLN A 39 -8.23 17.14 7.65
C GLN A 39 -8.00 18.63 7.36
N HIS A 40 -6.74 19.07 7.33
CA HIS A 40 -6.35 20.44 7.01
C HIS A 40 -6.22 20.72 5.50
N GLY A 41 -6.55 19.77 4.63
CA GLY A 41 -6.53 19.94 3.18
C GLY A 41 -5.15 20.08 2.55
N ARG A 42 -4.07 19.81 3.30
CA ARG A 42 -2.69 19.78 2.75
C ARG A 42 -2.42 18.51 1.96
N ILE A 43 -3.06 17.40 2.33
CA ILE A 43 -3.04 16.15 1.58
C ILE A 43 -4.43 15.91 1.00
N GLY A 44 -4.51 15.82 -0.32
CA GLY A 44 -5.73 15.40 -1.01
C GLY A 44 -5.64 13.93 -1.37
N VAL A 45 -6.56 13.11 -0.85
CA VAL A 45 -6.70 11.71 -1.27
C VAL A 45 -7.35 11.68 -2.66
N ARG A 46 -6.84 10.80 -3.53
CA ARG A 46 -7.33 10.61 -4.90
C ARG A 46 -7.46 9.10 -5.18
N PRO A 47 -8.38 8.68 -6.06
CA PRO A 47 -8.46 7.29 -6.46
C PRO A 47 -7.28 6.93 -7.38
N ALA A 48 -7.28 5.71 -7.91
CA ALA A 48 -6.21 5.22 -8.77
C ALA A 48 -5.98 6.15 -9.98
N ILE A 49 -4.73 6.16 -10.46
CA ILE A 49 -4.37 6.88 -11.68
C ILE A 49 -4.84 6.05 -12.87
N GLU A 50 -5.61 6.66 -13.78
CA GLU A 50 -6.01 6.06 -15.05
C GLU A 50 -4.95 6.29 -16.13
N ARG A 51 -4.48 7.54 -16.28
CA ARG A 51 -3.42 7.89 -17.24
C ARG A 51 -2.68 9.16 -16.88
N ILE A 52 -1.50 9.33 -17.47
CA ILE A 52 -0.65 10.52 -17.31
C ILE A 52 -0.30 11.04 -18.70
N GLU A 53 -0.62 12.30 -18.98
CA GLU A 53 -0.37 12.97 -20.25
C GLU A 53 0.37 14.30 -19.99
N GLY A 54 1.66 14.34 -20.29
CA GLY A 54 2.51 15.47 -19.92
C GLY A 54 2.57 15.64 -18.40
N LYS A 55 2.09 16.78 -17.88
CA LYS A 55 1.97 17.03 -16.43
C LYS A 55 0.59 16.68 -15.86
N THR A 56 -0.37 16.35 -16.71
CA THR A 56 -1.75 16.10 -16.30
C THR A 56 -1.91 14.65 -15.91
N VAL A 57 -2.36 14.42 -14.67
CA VAL A 57 -2.74 13.10 -14.17
C VAL A 57 -4.26 13.03 -14.18
N THR A 58 -4.81 12.01 -14.85
CA THR A 58 -6.25 11.68 -14.84
C THR A 58 -6.46 10.49 -13.92
N PHE A 59 -7.41 10.61 -13.00
CA PHE A 59 -7.78 9.60 -12.04
C PHE A 59 -9.01 8.80 -12.51
N THR A 60 -9.22 7.61 -11.95
CA THR A 60 -10.30 6.69 -12.38
C THR A 60 -11.71 7.20 -12.13
N ASP A 61 -11.88 8.30 -11.39
CA ASP A 61 -13.17 8.99 -11.23
C ASP A 61 -13.41 10.07 -12.30
N GLY A 62 -12.52 10.17 -13.29
CA GLY A 62 -12.56 11.15 -14.37
C GLY A 62 -12.01 12.53 -13.99
N THR A 63 -11.62 12.75 -12.72
CA THR A 63 -10.97 14.00 -12.32
C THR A 63 -9.54 14.06 -12.83
N SER A 64 -9.00 15.28 -13.02
CA SER A 64 -7.61 15.47 -13.41
C SER A 64 -6.97 16.67 -12.74
N LYS A 65 -5.64 16.63 -12.61
CA LYS A 65 -4.84 17.73 -12.05
C LYS A 65 -3.41 17.68 -12.56
N GLU A 66 -2.76 18.84 -12.64
CA GLU A 66 -1.33 18.93 -12.96
C GLU A 66 -0.46 18.67 -11.73
N TYR A 67 0.65 17.95 -11.94
CA TYR A 67 1.67 17.66 -10.92
C TYR A 67 3.07 17.86 -11.48
N ASP A 68 3.96 18.44 -10.68
CA ASP A 68 5.36 18.63 -11.05
C ASP A 68 6.25 17.41 -10.77
N SER A 69 5.78 16.48 -9.94
CA SER A 69 6.53 15.30 -9.53
C SER A 69 5.60 14.16 -9.14
N ILE A 70 6.05 12.94 -9.41
CA ILE A 70 5.38 11.69 -9.02
C ILE A 70 6.38 10.83 -8.26
N ILE A 71 5.98 10.35 -7.08
CA ILE A 71 6.76 9.41 -6.27
C ILE A 71 6.00 8.08 -6.25
N TRP A 72 6.60 7.05 -6.85
CA TRP A 72 6.05 5.69 -6.82
C TRP A 72 6.41 4.99 -5.51
N ALA A 73 5.52 5.11 -4.53
CA ALA A 73 5.61 4.42 -3.24
C ALA A 73 4.90 3.06 -3.23
N THR A 74 4.99 2.30 -4.32
CA THR A 74 4.22 1.05 -4.57
C THR A 74 4.90 -0.23 -4.04
N GLY A 75 5.78 -0.10 -3.05
CA GLY A 75 6.51 -1.22 -2.46
C GLY A 75 7.63 -1.79 -3.34
N PHE A 76 7.99 -3.05 -3.07
CA PHE A 76 9.13 -3.73 -3.68
C PHE A 76 8.74 -5.12 -4.19
N ARG A 77 9.53 -5.65 -5.12
CA ARG A 77 9.48 -7.07 -5.53
C ARG A 77 10.68 -7.80 -4.97
N THR A 78 10.46 -8.99 -4.41
CA THR A 78 11.54 -9.80 -3.83
C THR A 78 12.28 -10.54 -4.94
N SER A 79 13.62 -10.57 -4.88
CA SER A 79 14.45 -11.36 -5.80
C SER A 79 15.68 -11.89 -5.06
N LEU A 80 15.97 -13.19 -5.24
CA LEU A 80 17.11 -13.89 -4.64
C LEU A 80 17.94 -14.55 -5.76
N PRO A 81 18.65 -13.76 -6.60
CA PRO A 81 19.29 -14.27 -7.83
C PRO A 81 20.51 -15.17 -7.57
N PHE A 82 20.91 -15.30 -6.31
CA PHE A 82 21.98 -16.19 -5.86
C PHE A 82 21.48 -17.59 -5.48
N LEU A 83 20.16 -17.83 -5.48
CA LEU A 83 19.55 -19.14 -5.28
C LEU A 83 18.89 -19.61 -6.59
N ASP A 84 18.82 -20.92 -6.77
CA ASP A 84 18.02 -21.50 -7.84
C ASP A 84 16.53 -21.14 -7.63
N SER A 85 15.86 -20.74 -8.70
CA SER A 85 14.45 -20.35 -8.72
C SER A 85 13.50 -21.44 -8.20
N GLY A 86 13.88 -22.71 -8.32
CA GLY A 86 13.11 -23.85 -7.81
C GLY A 86 13.38 -24.21 -6.35
N LEU A 87 14.37 -23.59 -5.70
CA LEU A 87 14.79 -23.98 -4.36
C LEU A 87 13.80 -23.54 -3.27
N LEU A 88 13.09 -22.43 -3.50
CA LEU A 88 12.19 -21.82 -2.52
C LEU A 88 10.77 -21.81 -3.05
N ARG A 89 9.83 -22.28 -2.23
CA ARG A 89 8.41 -22.08 -2.48
C ARG A 89 8.09 -20.58 -2.47
N GLN A 90 7.45 -20.11 -3.53
CA GLN A 90 7.00 -18.72 -3.67
C GLN A 90 5.48 -18.64 -3.49
N GLU A 91 5.02 -17.60 -2.81
CA GLU A 91 3.60 -17.24 -2.69
C GLU A 91 3.50 -15.71 -2.80
N ASP A 92 2.57 -15.22 -3.64
CA ASP A 92 2.39 -13.78 -3.91
C ASP A 92 3.68 -13.01 -4.26
N GLY A 93 4.63 -13.68 -4.94
CA GLY A 93 5.90 -13.08 -5.37
C GLY A 93 6.94 -12.90 -4.27
N ALA A 94 6.78 -13.59 -3.13
CA ALA A 94 7.77 -13.66 -2.06
C ALA A 94 8.00 -15.11 -1.60
N PRO A 95 9.20 -15.45 -1.10
CA PRO A 95 9.44 -16.75 -0.51
C PRO A 95 8.55 -16.99 0.71
N VAL A 96 7.95 -18.18 0.76
CA VAL A 96 7.13 -18.60 1.89
C VAL A 96 7.97 -18.64 3.17
N ARG A 97 7.38 -18.16 4.26
CA ARG A 97 8.01 -18.19 5.58
C ARG A 97 7.40 -19.27 6.46
N TYR A 98 8.26 -20.04 7.12
CA TYR A 98 7.90 -21.01 8.16
C TYR A 98 8.60 -20.61 9.46
N ALA A 99 7.82 -20.44 10.53
CA ALA A 99 8.33 -20.04 11.86
C ALA A 99 9.24 -18.78 11.84
N GLY A 100 9.00 -17.84 10.92
CA GLY A 100 9.79 -16.61 10.76
C GLY A 100 11.03 -16.74 9.87
N GLY A 101 11.42 -17.95 9.48
CA GLY A 101 12.49 -18.24 8.52
C GLY A 101 11.97 -18.52 7.11
N ILE A 102 12.86 -18.53 6.12
CA ILE A 102 12.60 -19.03 4.77
C ILE A 102 13.30 -20.40 4.68
N LEU A 103 12.52 -21.46 4.44
CA LEU A 103 13.03 -22.82 4.34
C LEU A 103 12.98 -23.28 2.88
N PRO A 104 14.05 -23.91 2.36
CA PRO A 104 13.98 -24.59 1.08
C PRO A 104 12.97 -25.75 1.10
N GLU A 105 12.44 -26.10 -0.08
CA GLU A 105 11.64 -27.32 -0.21
C GLU A 105 12.51 -28.56 0.10
N ASP A 106 11.91 -29.61 0.66
CA ASP A 106 12.53 -30.90 0.96
C ASP A 106 13.64 -30.93 2.04
N VAL A 107 13.71 -29.92 2.90
CA VAL A 107 14.57 -29.95 4.10
C VAL A 107 13.74 -30.42 5.30
N GLU A 108 13.78 -31.74 5.57
CA GLU A 108 13.37 -32.31 6.87
C GLU A 108 14.27 -31.82 8.02
#